data_AF-A0A9E4KYM5-F1
#
_entry.id   AF-A0A9E4KYM5-F1
#
_cell.length_a   1.000
_cell.length_b   1.000
_cell.length_c   1.000
_cell.angle_alpha   90.00
_cell.angle_beta   90.00
_cell.angle_gamma   90.00
#
_symmetry.space_group_name_H-M   'P 1'
#
loop_
_entity.id
_entity.type
_entity.pdbx_description
1 polymer ?
#
loop_
_entity_poly.entity_id
_entity_poly.type
_entity_poly.pdbx_seq_one_letter_code
_entity_poly.pdbx_strand_id
1 'polypeptide(L)' 'MGYGMALFGGHFLGTPELGLGLSEVGHEWRVGWRLGHAGSKRVSFNLGLEAARWDPADATTASEDRVGLSATMLW' A
#
# COMPACT_ATOMS: atom_id res chain seq x y z
N MET A 1 11.77 -5.88 14.72
CA MET A 1 10.42 -5.49 15.16
C MET A 1 9.82 -4.65 14.05
N GLY A 2 8.81 -5.18 13.34
CA GLY A 2 8.19 -4.47 12.23
C GLY A 2 7.17 -3.46 12.76
N TYR A 3 7.17 -2.25 12.23
CA TYR A 3 6.19 -1.22 12.51
C TYR A 3 4.84 -1.64 11.89
N GLY A 4 3.99 -2.29 12.67
CA GLY A 4 2.68 -2.73 12.22
C GLY A 4 1.72 -2.88 13.40
N MET A 5 0.45 -2.60 13.16
CA MET A 5 -0.62 -2.73 14.13
C MET A 5 -1.18 -4.15 14.09
N ALA A 6 -1.40 -4.77 15.25
CA ALA A 6 -2.10 -6.03 15.33
C ALA A 6 -3.58 -5.82 14.93
N LEU A 7 -4.03 -6.51 13.89
CA LEU A 7 -5.40 -6.45 13.37
C LEU A 7 -6.08 -7.82 13.53
N PHE A 8 -7.42 -7.80 13.52
CA PHE A 8 -8.26 -9.01 13.60
C PHE A 8 -7.88 -9.93 14.77
N GLY A 9 -7.88 -9.40 15.99
CA GLY A 9 -7.56 -10.19 17.19
C GLY A 9 -6.09 -10.62 17.32
N GLY A 10 -5.17 -10.00 16.55
CA GLY A 10 -3.74 -10.30 16.58
C GLY A 10 -3.30 -11.38 15.59
N HIS A 11 -4.20 -11.86 14.74
CA HIS A 11 -3.88 -12.83 13.69
C HIS A 11 -3.12 -12.20 12.51
N PHE A 12 -3.24 -10.88 12.33
CA PHE A 12 -2.58 -10.16 11.25
C PHE A 12 -1.80 -8.96 11.78
N LEU A 13 -0.70 -8.64 11.11
CA LEU A 13 0.05 -7.41 11.27
C LEU A 13 -0.28 -6.49 10.09
N GLY A 14 -1.01 -5.40 10.37
CA GLY A 14 -1.31 -4.36 9.41
C GLY A 14 -0.29 -3.24 9.44
N THR A 15 0.42 -3.00 8.36
CA THR A 15 1.36 -1.89 8.19
C THR A 15 0.78 -0.87 7.22
N PRO A 16 0.52 0.37 7.64
CA PRO A 16 0.17 1.44 6.72
C PRO A 16 1.40 1.83 5.90
N GLU A 17 1.20 2.14 4.63
CA GLU A 17 2.22 2.56 3.67
C GLU A 17 1.82 3.91 3.07
N LEU A 18 2.75 4.86 3.07
CA LEU A 18 2.56 6.19 2.49
C LEU A 18 3.72 6.45 1.53
N GLY A 19 3.39 6.88 0.31
CA GLY A 19 4.35 7.21 -0.73
C GLY A 19 4.10 8.60 -1.29
N LEU A 20 5.17 9.35 -1.52
CA LEU A 20 5.14 10.65 -2.17
C LEU A 20 6.15 10.63 -3.31
N GLY A 21 5.67 10.85 -4.53
CA GLY A 21 6.47 11.04 -5.73
C GLY A 21 6.40 12.50 -6.15
N LEU A 22 7.53 13.19 -6.18
CA LEU A 22 7.63 14.55 -6.72
C LEU A 22 8.46 14.47 -7.99
N SER A 23 7.93 14.98 -9.10
CA SER A 23 8.62 15.05 -10.38
C SER A 23 8.33 16.39 -11.06
N GLU A 24 9.16 16.78 -12.02
CA GLU A 24 8.93 18.02 -12.79
C GLU A 24 7.60 17.98 -13.58
N VAL A 25 7.07 16.79 -13.86
CA VAL A 25 5.84 16.60 -14.64
C VAL A 25 4.58 16.47 -13.79
N GLY A 26 4.72 16.32 -12.47
CA GLY A 26 3.57 16.18 -11.57
C GLY A 26 3.91 15.56 -10.22
N HIS A 27 2.87 15.48 -9.38
CA HIS A 27 2.92 14.95 -8.03
C HIS A 27 2.12 13.65 -7.96
N GLU A 28 2.68 12.63 -7.30
CA GLU A 28 1.99 11.38 -7.01
C GLU A 28 1.88 11.21 -5.49
N TRP A 29 0.67 10.95 -5.00
CA TRP A 29 0.40 10.56 -3.62
C TRP A 29 -0.08 9.13 -3.60
N ARG A 30 0.50 8.30 -2.74
CA ARG A 30 0.13 6.90 -2.55
C ARG A 30 -0.20 6.65 -1.08
N VAL A 31 -1.32 6.01 -0.84
CA VAL A 31 -1.72 5.51 0.48
C VAL A 31 -2.08 4.05 0.35
N GLY A 32 -1.54 3.23 1.23
CA GLY A 32 -1.78 1.81 1.19
C GLY A 32 -1.76 1.17 2.57
N TRP A 33 -2.19 -0.09 2.58
CA TRP A 33 -2.11 -0.96 3.74
C TRP A 33 -1.64 -2.33 3.30
N ARG A 34 -0.66 -2.86 4.03
CA ARG A 34 -0.20 -4.23 3.90
C ARG A 34 -0.60 -5.03 5.12
N LEU A 35 -1.23 -6.19 4.91
CA LEU A 35 -1.60 -7.13 5.96
C LEU A 35 -0.78 -8.40 5.81
N GLY A 36 0.06 -8.68 6.81
CA GLY A 36 0.80 -9.93 6.93
C GLY A 36 0.15 -10.87 7.95
N HIS A 37 0.08 -12.17 7.68
CA HIS A 37 -0.37 -13.15 8.68
C HIS A 37 0.69 -13.32 9.79
N ALA A 38 0.30 -13.16 11.06
CA ALA A 38 1.19 -13.26 12.22
C ALA A 38 1.40 -14.70 12.71
N GLY A 39 0.63 -15.66 12.19
CA GLY A 39 0.38 -16.95 12.86
C GLY A 39 1.15 -18.19 12.38
N SER A 40 2.13 -18.14 11.48
CA SER A 40 2.87 -19.36 11.09
C SER A 40 4.17 -19.06 10.35
N LYS A 41 5.28 -19.72 10.74
CA LYS A 41 6.57 -19.67 10.01
C LYS A 41 6.54 -20.41 8.66
N ARG A 42 5.50 -21.20 8.38
CA ARG A 42 5.40 -22.05 7.17
C ARG A 42 4.67 -21.41 6.01
N VAL A 43 3.74 -20.49 6.27
CA VAL A 43 2.96 -19.85 5.22
C VAL A 43 2.87 -18.37 5.55
N SER A 44 3.46 -17.55 4.68
CA SER A 44 3.37 -16.10 4.77
C SER A 44 2.38 -15.62 3.73
N PHE A 45 1.30 -14.99 4.19
CA PHE A 45 0.33 -14.33 3.34
C PHE A 45 0.45 -12.82 3.52
N ASN A 46 0.59 -12.09 2.42
CA ASN A 46 0.59 -10.63 2.38
C ASN A 46 -0.55 -10.17 1.46
N LEU A 47 -1.41 -9.29 1.96
CA LEU A 47 -2.41 -8.58 1.17
C LEU A 47 -2.07 -7.08 1.18
N GLY A 48 -1.97 -6.47 0.02
CA GLY A 48 -1.78 -5.04 -0.16
C GLY A 48 -3.01 -4.41 -0.78
N LEU A 49 -3.48 -3.31 -0.20
CA LEU A 49 -4.41 -2.37 -0.84
C LEU A 49 -3.66 -1.05 -1.00
N GLU A 50 -3.71 -0.47 -2.19
CA GLU A 50 -3.12 0.84 -2.47
C GLU A 50 -4.11 1.71 -3.23
N ALA A 51 -4.17 2.98 -2.87
CA ALA A 51 -4.76 4.03 -3.67
C ALA A 51 -3.65 5.03 -4.01
N ALA A 52 -3.55 5.39 -5.28
CA ALA A 52 -2.63 6.38 -5.79
C ALA A 52 -3.42 7.48 -6.49
N ARG A 53 -3.01 8.73 -6.31
CA ARG A 53 -3.49 9.87 -7.07
C ARG A 53 -2.31 10.56 -7.71
N TRP A 54 -2.40 10.83 -9.00
CA TRP A 54 -1.44 11.64 -9.72
C TRP A 54 -2.09 12.95 -10.13
N ASP A 55 -1.49 14.07 -9.74
CA ASP A 55 -1.86 15.39 -10.25
C ASP A 55 -0.71 15.92 -11.13
N PRO A 56 -0.97 16.23 -12.40
CA PRO A 56 0.01 16.83 -13.30
C PRO A 56 0.43 18.23 -12.83
N ALA A 57 1.64 18.63 -13.17
CA ALA A 57 2.11 20.01 -12.96
C ALA A 57 1.48 21.00 -13.97
N ASP A 58 1.04 20.48 -15.13
CA ASP A 58 0.41 21.27 -16.19
C ASP A 58 -1.12 21.18 -16.11
N ALA A 59 -1.81 22.32 -16.23
CA ALA A 59 -3.26 22.44 -16.13
C ALA A 59 -4.05 21.81 -17.29
N THR A 60 -3.37 21.38 -18.37
CA THR A 60 -4.02 20.73 -19.52
C THR A 60 -4.18 19.23 -19.38
N THR A 61 -3.42 18.59 -18.49
CA THR A 61 -3.53 17.15 -18.24
C THR A 61 -4.48 16.93 -17.06
N ALA A 62 -5.34 15.91 -17.15
CA ALA A 62 -6.25 15.58 -16.05
C ALA A 62 -5.53 14.78 -14.95
N SER A 63 -5.97 14.96 -13.71
CA SER A 63 -5.58 14.11 -12.59
C SER A 63 -6.02 12.67 -12.83
N GLU A 64 -5.24 11.71 -12.33
CA GLU A 64 -5.53 10.28 -12.45
C GLU A 64 -5.57 9.61 -11.09
N ASP A 65 -6.66 8.89 -10.82
CA ASP A 65 -6.82 8.06 -9.62
C ASP A 65 -6.62 6.59 -9.98
N ARG A 66 -5.81 5.87 -9.19
CA ARG A 66 -5.55 4.44 -9.34
C ARG A 66 -5.81 3.72 -8.02
N VAL A 67 -6.39 2.53 -8.11
CA VAL A 67 -6.51 1.61 -6.97
C VAL A 67 -5.89 0.28 -7.35
N GLY A 68 -5.02 -0.24 -6.50
CA GLY A 68 -4.29 -1.49 -6.66
C GLY A 68 -4.59 -2.46 -5.54
N LEU A 69 -4.77 -3.72 -5.90
CA LEU A 69 -4.84 -4.84 -4.97
C LEU A 69 -3.70 -5.80 -5.30
N SER A 70 -2.94 -6.19 -4.28
CA SER A 70 -1.89 -7.20 -4.42
C SER A 70 -2.09 -8.28 -3.37
N ALA A 71 -1.85 -9.53 -3.77
CA ALA A 71 -1.84 -10.66 -2.86
C ALA A 71 -0.60 -11.49 -3.16
N THR A 72 0.17 -11.81 -2.13
CA THR A 72 1.35 -12.67 -2.25
C THR A 72 1.28 -13.75 -1.18
N MET A 73 1.36 -14.99 -1.63
CA MET A 73 1.42 -16.16 -0.77
C MET A 73 2.76 -16.86 -0.99
N LEU A 74 3.49 -17.08 0.09
CA LEU A 74 4.75 -17.82 0.10
C LEU A 74 4.54 -19.09 0.94
N TRP A 75 4.81 -20.25 0.34
CA TRP A 75 4.67 -21.58 0.94
C TRP A 75 5.96 -22.39 0.81
#